data_AF-A0A6M3JRU2-F1
#
_entry.id   AF-A0A6M3JRU2-F1
#
_cell.length_a   1.000
_cell.length_b   1.000
_cell.length_c   1.000
_cell.angle_alpha   90.00
_cell.angle_beta   90.00
_cell.angle_gamma   90.00
#
_symmetry.space_group_name_H-M   'P 1'
#
loop_
_entity.id
_entity.type
_entity.pdbx_description
1 polymer ?
#
loop_
_entity_poly.entity_id
_entity_poly.type
_entity_poly.pdbx_seq_one_letter_code
_entity_poly.pdbx_strand_id
1 'polypeptide(L)'
;MRIKLYHFTSRHHIRGCIKEGLKFGHIPVSIDPPKIIPGYQWLTKNKSFEQEWEKYSSLKYRRNYYQITIIIPKKYQKNLYKWLFFCKNTTNPEIINASKGLNIFGDPHKWYIYRGIVSPDWFVKVNINPEYTKSGRGLRIW
;
A
#
# COMPACT_ATOMS: atom_id res chain seq x y z
N MET A 1 5.77 -8.87 -19.98
CA MET A 1 6.47 -8.95 -18.69
C MET A 1 5.49 -8.76 -17.54
N ARG A 2 5.66 -9.49 -16.43
CA ARG A 2 4.93 -9.26 -15.17
C ARG A 2 5.66 -8.20 -14.34
N ILE A 3 4.98 -7.50 -13.45
CA ILE A 3 5.61 -6.54 -12.51
C ILE A 3 5.47 -7.04 -11.09
N LYS A 4 6.57 -6.97 -10.33
CA LYS A 4 6.62 -7.33 -8.90
C LYS A 4 6.59 -6.07 -8.05
N LEU A 5 5.66 -6.01 -7.11
CA LEU A 5 5.45 -4.91 -6.17
C LEU A 5 5.19 -5.46 -4.76
N TYR A 6 5.13 -4.55 -3.80
CA TYR A 6 4.89 -4.86 -2.39
C TYR A 6 3.75 -4.02 -1.85
N HIS A 7 2.99 -4.59 -0.92
CA HIS A 7 1.99 -3.90 -0.12
C HIS A 7 2.26 -4.14 1.35
N PHE A 8 2.21 -3.09 2.16
CA PHE A 8 2.37 -3.17 3.61
C PHE A 8 1.01 -3.08 4.27
N THR A 9 0.75 -3.95 5.23
CA THR A 9 -0.50 -3.95 5.97
C THR A 9 -0.33 -4.29 7.45
N SER A 10 -1.33 -3.94 8.25
CA SER A 10 -1.32 -4.18 9.69
C SER A 10 -1.72 -5.60 10.05
N ARG A 11 -1.55 -5.94 11.32
CA ARG A 11 -1.86 -7.27 11.84
C ARG A 11 -3.33 -7.65 11.77
N HIS A 12 -4.25 -6.71 11.95
CA HIS A 12 -5.69 -7.01 11.91
C HIS A 12 -6.24 -7.05 10.48
N HIS A 13 -5.58 -6.41 9.50
CA HIS A 13 -6.03 -6.40 8.12
C HIS A 13 -5.56 -7.62 7.30
N ILE A 14 -4.46 -8.26 7.69
CA ILE A 14 -3.82 -9.31 6.87
C ILE A 14 -4.76 -10.47 6.49
N ARG A 15 -5.62 -10.92 7.42
CA ARG A 15 -6.57 -12.02 7.15
C ARG A 15 -7.57 -11.64 6.06
N GLY A 16 -8.08 -10.42 6.12
CA GLY A 16 -8.98 -9.89 5.09
C GLY A 16 -8.26 -9.74 3.75
N CYS A 17 -7.03 -9.20 3.75
CA CYS A 17 -6.22 -9.09 2.54
C CYS A 17 -6.02 -10.45 1.86
N ILE A 18 -5.59 -11.48 2.60
CA ILE A 18 -5.32 -12.82 2.05
C ILE A 18 -6.60 -13.45 1.48
N LYS A 19 -7.74 -13.30 2.16
CA LYS A 19 -9.00 -13.93 1.74
C LYS A 19 -9.66 -13.21 0.56
N GLU A 20 -9.59 -11.88 0.53
CA GLU A 20 -10.46 -11.05 -0.32
C GLU A 20 -9.70 -10.13 -1.28
N GLY A 21 -8.37 -10.14 -1.20
CA GLY A 21 -7.51 -9.21 -1.94
C GLY A 21 -7.45 -7.81 -1.32
N LEU A 22 -6.77 -6.89 -2.01
CA LEU A 22 -6.75 -5.48 -1.64
C LEU A 22 -7.89 -4.77 -2.37
N LYS A 23 -8.94 -4.39 -1.65
CA LYS A 23 -10.15 -3.76 -2.23
C LYS A 23 -10.61 -2.47 -1.54
N PHE A 24 -10.11 -2.20 -0.34
CA PHE A 24 -10.52 -1.06 0.50
C PHE A 24 -9.43 0.03 0.58
N GLY A 25 -8.55 0.12 -0.41
CA GLY A 25 -7.58 1.22 -0.52
C GLY A 25 -8.21 2.50 -1.06
N HIS A 26 -7.65 3.62 -0.62
CA HIS A 26 -8.09 4.98 -0.99
C HIS A 26 -6.88 5.90 -1.19
N ILE A 27 -7.06 6.98 -1.97
CA ILE A 27 -6.16 8.12 -1.98
C ILE A 27 -6.68 9.13 -0.95
N PRO A 28 -5.95 9.45 0.12
CA PRO A 28 -6.33 10.53 1.02
C PRO A 28 -6.15 11.87 0.31
N VAL A 29 -7.19 12.71 0.33
CA VAL A 29 -7.18 14.02 -0.34
C VAL A 29 -7.39 15.22 0.57
N SER A 30 -7.84 15.00 1.80
CA SER A 30 -7.89 16.02 2.85
C SER A 30 -7.75 15.37 4.23
N ILE A 31 -7.13 16.08 5.17
CA ILE A 31 -7.01 15.66 6.57
C ILE A 31 -8.13 16.28 7.42
N ASP A 32 -8.47 17.54 7.18
CA ASP A 32 -9.48 18.26 7.95
C ASP A 32 -10.36 19.15 7.04
N PRO A 33 -11.64 18.78 6.80
CA PRO A 33 -12.24 17.51 7.18
C PRO A 33 -11.59 16.33 6.43
N PRO A 34 -11.59 15.11 6.99
CA PRO A 34 -11.06 13.93 6.30
C PRO A 34 -11.80 13.66 5.00
N LYS A 35 -11.06 13.57 3.88
CA LYS A 35 -11.61 13.17 2.58
C LYS A 35 -10.71 12.14 1.91
N ILE A 36 -11.35 11.19 1.25
CA ILE A 36 -10.69 10.08 0.58
C ILE A 36 -11.35 9.79 -0.77
N ILE A 37 -10.54 9.35 -1.74
CA ILE A 37 -11.02 8.84 -3.03
C ILE A 37 -10.88 7.31 -3.02
N PRO A 38 -11.99 6.55 -3.03
CA PRO A 38 -11.96 5.10 -2.97
C PRO A 38 -11.50 4.44 -4.28
N GLY A 39 -11.20 3.14 -4.20
CA GLY A 39 -10.96 2.29 -5.37
C GLY A 39 -9.50 2.26 -5.84
N TYR A 40 -8.55 2.68 -4.99
CA TYR A 40 -7.12 2.73 -5.32
C TYR A 40 -6.26 2.03 -4.27
N GLN A 41 -5.48 1.04 -4.69
CA GLN A 41 -4.60 0.28 -3.79
C GLN A 41 -3.17 0.77 -3.91
N TRP A 42 -2.56 1.13 -2.79
CA TRP A 42 -1.16 1.58 -2.75
C TRP A 42 -0.21 0.39 -2.79
N LEU A 43 0.72 0.44 -3.74
CA LEU A 43 1.77 -0.55 -3.96
C LEU A 43 3.11 0.16 -4.09
N THR A 44 4.21 -0.51 -3.75
CA THR A 44 5.54 0.07 -3.85
C THR A 44 6.55 -0.90 -4.44
N LYS A 45 7.60 -0.38 -5.07
CA LYS A 45 8.81 -1.14 -5.41
C LYS A 45 9.75 -1.30 -4.22
N ASN A 46 9.57 -0.54 -3.15
CA ASN A 46 10.36 -0.66 -1.94
C ASN A 46 9.97 -1.91 -1.16
N LYS A 47 10.89 -2.87 -1.02
CA LYS A 47 10.65 -4.09 -0.24
C LYS A 47 10.95 -3.91 1.26
N SER A 48 11.65 -2.85 1.66
CA SER A 48 12.15 -2.72 3.04
C SER A 48 11.00 -2.51 4.02
N PHE A 49 11.10 -3.10 5.22
CA PHE A 49 10.17 -2.78 6.32
C PHE A 49 10.43 -1.40 6.93
N GLU A 50 11.60 -0.82 6.67
CA GLU A 50 11.94 0.56 7.00
C GLU A 50 11.21 1.49 6.05
N GLN A 51 10.06 1.98 6.51
CA GLN A 51 9.15 2.83 5.76
C GLN A 51 9.01 4.16 6.49
N GLU A 52 9.49 5.25 5.89
CA GLU A 52 9.53 6.58 6.53
C GLU A 52 8.14 7.07 6.93
N TRP A 53 7.12 6.86 6.07
CA TRP A 53 5.73 7.20 6.35
C TRP A 53 5.14 6.48 7.57
N GLU A 54 5.76 5.39 8.01
CA GLU A 54 5.33 4.61 9.17
C GLU A 54 6.09 5.01 10.45
N LYS A 55 7.28 5.62 10.32
CA LYS A 55 8.08 6.09 11.46
C LYS A 55 7.35 7.17 12.27
N TYR A 56 6.62 8.04 11.58
CA TYR A 56 5.90 9.17 12.19
C TYR A 56 4.39 8.92 12.32
N SER A 57 3.94 7.67 12.18
CA SER A 57 2.51 7.35 12.30
C SER A 57 2.03 7.49 13.74
N SER A 58 0.92 8.21 13.94
CA SER A 58 0.20 8.32 15.22
C SER A 58 -0.79 7.18 15.47
N LEU A 59 -0.88 6.20 14.55
CA LEU A 59 -1.80 5.07 14.68
C LEU A 59 -1.38 4.15 15.84
N LYS A 60 -2.38 3.63 16.57
CA LYS A 60 -2.19 2.65 17.65
C LYS A 60 -1.70 1.27 17.18
N TYR A 61 -1.50 1.09 15.88
CA TYR A 61 -1.07 -0.14 15.25
C TYR A 61 -0.05 0.14 14.15
N ARG A 62 0.72 -0.87 13.79
CA ARG A 62 1.77 -0.76 12.80
C ARG A 62 1.31 -1.28 11.45
N ARG A 63 1.39 -0.46 10.41
CA ARG A 63 1.01 -0.81 9.03
C ARG A 63 2.14 -1.46 8.26
N ASN A 64 3.38 -1.40 8.75
CA ASN A 64 4.50 -2.18 8.23
C ASN A 64 4.64 -3.55 8.93
N TYR A 65 3.58 -4.09 9.57
CA TYR A 65 3.67 -5.37 10.28
C TYR A 65 3.83 -6.56 9.32
N TYR A 66 3.06 -6.55 8.24
CA TYR A 66 3.14 -7.53 7.16
C TYR A 66 3.55 -6.85 5.85
N GLN A 67 4.29 -7.57 5.03
CA GLN A 67 4.58 -7.21 3.64
C GLN A 67 4.08 -8.33 2.73
N ILE A 68 3.18 -7.98 1.82
CA ILE A 68 2.67 -8.87 0.78
C ILE A 68 3.47 -8.59 -0.49
N THR A 69 4.10 -9.62 -1.05
CA THR A 69 4.71 -9.57 -2.39
C THR A 69 3.63 -9.90 -3.43
N ILE A 70 3.52 -9.05 -4.45
CA ILE A 70 2.45 -9.10 -5.44
C ILE A 70 3.05 -9.13 -6.85
N ILE A 71 2.60 -10.07 -7.69
CA ILE A 71 2.98 -10.14 -9.10
C ILE A 71 1.75 -9.83 -9.95
N ILE A 72 1.69 -8.64 -10.55
CA ILE A 72 0.54 -8.23 -11.37
C ILE A 72 0.69 -8.79 -12.79
N PRO A 73 -0.27 -9.63 -13.25
CA PRO A 73 -0.24 -10.16 -14.61
C PRO A 73 -0.33 -9.05 -15.66
N LYS A 74 0.34 -9.22 -16.81
CA LYS A 74 0.43 -8.21 -17.89
C LYS A 74 -0.94 -7.65 -18.28
N LYS A 75 -1.97 -8.50 -18.39
CA LYS A 75 -3.34 -8.11 -18.77
C LYS A 75 -4.02 -7.12 -17.82
N TYR A 76 -3.59 -7.04 -16.56
CA TYR A 76 -4.15 -6.13 -15.55
C TYR A 76 -3.30 -4.88 -15.31
N GLN A 77 -2.10 -4.79 -15.90
CA GLN A 77 -1.20 -3.66 -15.69
C GLN A 77 -1.74 -2.32 -16.24
N LYS A 78 -2.77 -2.34 -17.10
CA LYS A 78 -3.47 -1.12 -17.55
C LYS A 78 -4.10 -0.31 -16.42
N ASN A 79 -4.38 -0.94 -15.28
CA ASN A 79 -4.94 -0.31 -14.08
C ASN A 79 -3.86 0.14 -13.10
N LEU A 80 -2.58 -0.07 -13.41
CA LEU A 80 -1.45 0.24 -12.54
C LEU A 80 -0.77 1.52 -13.02
N TYR A 81 -0.69 2.51 -12.14
CA TYR A 81 -0.08 3.80 -12.44
C TYR A 81 1.09 4.05 -11.51
N LYS A 82 2.22 4.55 -12.03
CA LYS A 82 3.24 5.16 -11.20
C LYS A 82 2.64 6.40 -10.53
N TRP A 83 2.79 6.52 -9.21
CA TRP A 83 2.14 7.57 -8.44
C TRP A 83 2.45 8.98 -8.97
N LEU A 84 3.73 9.32 -9.15
CA LEU A 84 4.11 10.65 -9.66
C LEU A 84 3.61 10.93 -11.08
N PHE A 85 3.55 9.90 -11.93
CA PHE A 85 2.97 10.05 -13.27
C PHE A 85 1.46 10.27 -13.18
N PHE A 86 0.77 9.57 -12.29
CA PHE A 86 -0.66 9.76 -12.05
C PHE A 86 -0.96 11.18 -11.56
N CYS A 87 -0.18 11.71 -10.61
CA CYS A 87 -0.33 13.08 -10.11
C CYS A 87 -0.12 14.14 -11.21
N LYS A 88 0.83 13.91 -12.13
CA LYS A 88 1.10 14.85 -13.22
C LYS A 88 -0.01 14.88 -14.27
N ASN A 89 -0.73 13.76 -14.47
CA ASN A 89 -1.68 13.60 -15.57
C ASN A 89 -3.16 13.60 -15.12
N THR A 90 -3.42 13.68 -13.82
CA THR A 90 -4.80 13.79 -13.31
C THR A 90 -5.31 15.22 -13.45
N THR A 91 -6.59 15.36 -13.75
CA THR A 91 -7.31 16.65 -13.72
C THR A 91 -8.06 16.87 -12.41
N ASN A 92 -8.01 15.92 -11.48
CA ASN A 92 -8.70 16.04 -10.19
C ASN A 92 -7.92 17.00 -9.26
N PRO A 93 -8.48 18.18 -8.92
CA PRO A 93 -7.79 19.19 -8.12
C PRO A 93 -7.50 18.73 -6.68
N GLU A 94 -8.33 17.85 -6.11
CA GLU A 94 -8.12 17.32 -4.77
C GLU A 94 -6.88 16.42 -4.73
N ILE A 95 -6.68 15.58 -5.75
CA ILE A 95 -5.47 14.74 -5.88
C ILE A 95 -4.23 15.61 -6.11
N ILE A 96 -4.34 16.62 -6.98
CA ILE A 96 -3.23 17.55 -7.25
C ILE A 96 -2.79 18.22 -5.95
N ASN A 97 -3.74 18.75 -5.16
CA ASN A 97 -3.42 19.40 -3.89
C ASN A 97 -2.87 18.43 -2.85
N ALA A 98 -3.49 17.26 -2.69
CA ALA A 98 -3.03 16.25 -1.74
C ALA A 98 -1.63 15.72 -2.07
N SER A 99 -1.30 15.59 -3.36
CA SER A 99 0.01 15.11 -3.81
C SER A 99 1.15 16.00 -3.31
N LYS A 100 0.91 17.31 -3.10
CA LYS A 100 1.92 18.23 -2.55
C LYS A 100 2.39 17.78 -1.17
N GLY A 101 1.48 17.28 -0.33
CA GLY A 101 1.80 16.75 1.01
C GLY A 101 2.28 15.30 0.98
N LEU A 102 1.59 14.44 0.20
CA LEU A 102 1.91 13.01 0.11
C LEU A 102 3.31 12.73 -0.49
N ASN A 103 3.86 13.68 -1.24
CA ASN A 103 5.17 13.55 -1.87
C ASN A 103 6.33 14.09 -1.01
N ILE A 104 6.07 14.66 0.17
CA ILE A 104 7.11 15.26 1.03
C ILE A 104 7.96 14.19 1.71
N PHE A 105 7.35 13.05 2.07
CA PHE A 105 7.99 12.00 2.87
C PHE A 105 8.09 10.67 2.12
N GLY A 106 9.10 9.87 2.45
CA GLY A 106 9.31 8.54 1.88
C GLY A 106 9.90 8.59 0.48
N ASP A 107 9.51 7.64 -0.36
CA ASP A 107 10.10 7.43 -1.68
C ASP A 107 9.05 7.47 -2.81
N PRO A 108 8.36 8.60 -3.04
CA PRO A 108 7.20 8.72 -3.95
C PRO A 108 7.46 8.18 -5.37
N HIS A 109 8.72 8.19 -5.84
CA HIS A 109 9.15 7.61 -7.12
C HIS A 109 9.04 6.07 -7.20
N LYS A 110 8.97 5.38 -6.06
CA LYS A 110 8.76 3.92 -5.97
C LYS A 110 7.30 3.52 -5.80
N TRP A 111 6.39 4.48 -5.59
CA TRP A 111 4.98 4.20 -5.36
C TRP A 111 4.19 4.05 -6.66
N TYR A 112 3.21 3.17 -6.57
CA TYR A 112 2.23 2.88 -7.59
C TYR A 112 0.86 2.89 -6.93
N ILE A 113 -0.15 3.25 -7.72
CA ILE A 113 -1.54 3.05 -7.37
C ILE A 113 -2.16 2.08 -8.37
N TYR A 114 -2.92 1.11 -7.86
CA TYR A 114 -3.69 0.19 -8.68
C TYR A 114 -5.17 0.55 -8.57
N ARG A 115 -5.82 0.84 -9.70
CA ARG A 115 -7.26 1.14 -9.75
C ARG A 115 -8.08 -0.16 -9.76
N GLY A 116 -8.87 -0.37 -8.71
CA GLY A 116 -9.70 -1.56 -8.51
C GLY A 116 -9.16 -2.51 -7.44
N ILE A 117 -9.46 -3.80 -7.61
CA ILE A 117 -9.08 -4.85 -6.65
C ILE A 117 -7.77 -5.51 -7.07
N VAL A 118 -6.82 -5.64 -6.14
CA VAL A 118 -5.65 -6.50 -6.33
C VAL A 118 -6.02 -7.90 -5.85
N SER A 119 -6.13 -8.85 -6.79
CA SER A 119 -6.58 -10.21 -6.51
C SER A 119 -5.64 -10.94 -5.55
N PRO A 120 -6.16 -11.75 -4.60
CA PRO A 120 -5.33 -12.58 -3.73
C PRO A 120 -4.49 -13.59 -4.52
N ASP A 121 -4.94 -14.06 -5.69
CA ASP A 121 -4.17 -14.98 -6.56
C ASP A 121 -2.87 -14.35 -7.10
N TRP A 122 -2.70 -13.04 -6.97
CA TRP A 122 -1.48 -12.35 -7.38
C TRP A 122 -0.46 -12.26 -6.23
N PHE A 123 -0.85 -12.66 -5.02
CA PHE A 123 0.03 -12.66 -3.85
C PHE A 123 0.92 -13.88 -3.90
N VAL A 124 2.24 -13.67 -3.85
CA VAL A 124 3.21 -14.76 -3.96
C VAL A 124 3.94 -15.04 -2.65
N LYS A 125 3.93 -14.08 -1.73
CA LYS A 125 4.58 -14.23 -0.42
C LYS A 125 4.01 -13.23 0.56
N VAL A 126 3.86 -13.66 1.81
CA VAL A 126 3.62 -12.78 2.96
C VAL A 126 4.82 -12.90 3.90
N ASN A 127 5.45 -11.78 4.24
CA ASN A 127 6.52 -11.70 5.23
C ASN A 127 6.03 -10.93 6.46
N ILE A 128 6.50 -11.33 7.63
CA ILE A 128 6.31 -10.59 8.88
C ILE A 128 7.54 -9.70 9.06
N ASN A 129 7.35 -8.46 9.51
CA ASN A 129 8.46 -7.60 9.89
C ASN A 129 9.27 -8.28 11.01
N PRO A 130 10.59 -8.52 10.81
CA PRO A 130 11.44 -9.15 11.82
C PRO A 130 11.41 -8.47 13.18
N GLU A 131 11.23 -7.15 13.25
CA GLU A 131 11.11 -6.38 14.50
C GLU A 131 9.98 -6.89 15.40
N TYR A 132 8.89 -7.39 14.82
CA TYR A 132 7.72 -7.90 15.56
C TYR A 132 7.76 -9.40 15.80
N THR A 133 8.74 -10.11 15.22
CA THR A 133 8.95 -11.55 15.46
C THR A 133 9.96 -11.81 16.58
N LYS A 134 10.93 -10.91 16.76
CA LYS A 134 11.98 -11.03 17.79
C LYS A 134 11.47 -10.71 19.20
N SER A 135 10.29 -10.10 19.33
CA SER A 135 9.65 -9.75 20.59
C SER A 135 8.64 -10.82 21.05
N GLY A 136 9.10 -12.04 21.34
CA GLY A 136 8.54 -12.96 22.35
C GLY A 136 7.03 -13.26 22.44
N ARG A 137 6.18 -12.86 21.48
CA ARG A 137 4.77 -13.23 21.40
C ARG A 137 4.52 -13.87 20.05
N GLY A 138 5.12 -15.05 19.88
CA GLY A 138 4.72 -15.99 18.85
C GLY A 138 3.24 -16.32 19.03
N LEU A 139 2.36 -15.59 18.34
CA LEU A 139 0.98 -16.01 18.23
C LEU A 139 0.95 -17.05 17.12
N ARG A 140 0.87 -18.32 17.53
CA ARG A 140 0.34 -19.39 16.67
C ARG A 140 -1.03 -18.92 16.17
N ILE A 141 -1.16 -18.88 14.85
CA ILE A 141 -2.44 -18.71 14.19
C ILE A 141 -2.79 -20.11 13.69
N TRP A 142 -3.77 -20.73 14.35
CA TRP A 142 -4.55 -21.83 13.78
C TRP A 142 -5.33 -21.32 12.57
#